data_AF-A0A6B2G666-F1
#
_entry.id   AF-A0A6B2G666-F1
#
_cell.length_a   1.000
_cell.length_b   1.000
_cell.length_c   1.000
_cell.angle_alpha   90.00
_cell.angle_beta   90.00
_cell.angle_gamma   90.00
#
_symmetry.space_group_name_H-M   'P 1'
#
loop_
_entity.id
_entity.type
_entity.pdbx_description
1 polymer ?
#
loop_
_entity_poly.entity_id
_entity_poly.type
_entity_poly.pdbx_seq_one_letter_code
_entity_poly.pdbx_strand_id
1 'polypeptide(L)'
;CGIKMDFQHRVGAKTGGGGVASASETNKDRRERLRLLALESIDLSKDPYFMKNHLGTFECKLCLTLHANEGSYLAHTQGKKHQQNLARRAAKDVGDNLLLPAFNKARSAPRK
;
A
#
# COMPACT_ATOMS: atom_id res chain seq x y z
N CYS A 1 -47.91 7.07 30.74
CA CYS A 1 -47.19 8.24 30.20
C CYS A 1 -46.86 7.95 28.73
N GLY A 2 -47.69 8.44 27.82
CA GLY A 2 -47.57 8.15 26.38
C GLY A 2 -46.60 9.12 25.70
N ILE A 3 -45.54 8.59 25.12
CA ILE A 3 -44.62 9.37 24.29
C ILE A 3 -45.14 9.24 22.85
N LYS A 4 -45.98 10.19 22.43
CA LYS A 4 -46.31 10.38 21.01
C LYS A 4 -45.01 10.76 20.30
N MET A 5 -44.54 9.91 19.40
CA MET A 5 -43.52 10.31 18.43
C MET A 5 -44.20 11.20 17.38
N ASP A 6 -43.78 12.46 17.31
CA ASP A 6 -44.27 13.44 16.34
C ASP A 6 -43.71 13.14 14.94
N PHE A 7 -44.59 12.71 14.02
CA PHE A 7 -44.23 12.37 12.64
C PHE A 7 -44.25 13.57 11.68
N GLN A 8 -44.45 14.78 12.19
CA GLN A 8 -44.79 15.98 11.42
C GLN A 8 -43.60 16.70 10.76
N HIS A 9 -42.34 16.28 10.99
CA HIS A 9 -41.15 16.97 10.45
C HIS A 9 -40.19 16.08 9.64
N ARG A 10 -40.65 14.91 9.14
CA ARG A 10 -39.83 14.13 8.20
C ARG A 10 -39.90 14.79 6.83
N VAL A 11 -38.89 15.61 6.53
CA VAL A 11 -38.64 16.22 5.23
C VAL A 11 -38.84 15.14 4.16
N GLY A 12 -39.93 15.28 3.42
CA GLY A 12 -40.38 14.33 2.43
C GLY A 12 -39.28 14.09 1.40
N ALA A 13 -38.93 12.82 1.22
CA ALA A 13 -38.38 12.39 -0.06
C ALA A 13 -39.48 12.62 -1.09
N LYS A 14 -39.39 13.76 -1.79
CA LYS A 14 -40.22 14.12 -2.95
C LYS A 14 -40.41 12.89 -3.84
N THR A 15 -41.63 12.41 -3.88
CA THR A 15 -42.07 11.30 -4.72
C THR A 15 -41.98 11.75 -6.18
N GLY A 16 -40.88 11.43 -6.87
CA GLY A 16 -40.74 11.73 -8.30
C GLY A 16 -39.38 12.20 -8.79
N GLY A 17 -38.28 11.51 -8.45
CA GLY A 17 -36.99 11.84 -9.06
C GLY A 17 -35.90 10.83 -8.77
N GLY A 18 -35.93 9.68 -9.47
CA GLY A 18 -34.89 8.66 -9.46
C GLY A 18 -34.94 7.76 -8.22
N GLY A 19 -35.29 6.48 -8.41
CA GLY A 19 -35.30 5.50 -7.33
C GLY A 19 -33.97 5.47 -6.59
N VAL A 20 -34.03 5.28 -5.26
CA VAL A 20 -32.85 4.89 -4.48
C VAL A 20 -32.24 3.66 -5.15
N ALA A 21 -30.99 3.76 -5.62
CA ALA A 21 -30.29 2.68 -6.29
C ALA A 21 -30.52 1.38 -5.52
N SER A 22 -30.90 0.32 -6.22
CA SER A 22 -31.22 -0.94 -5.58
C SER A 22 -30.00 -1.43 -4.79
N ALA A 23 -30.22 -2.13 -3.67
CA ALA A 23 -29.11 -2.58 -2.81
C ALA A 23 -28.03 -3.39 -3.58
N SER A 24 -28.41 -4.04 -4.66
CA SER A 24 -27.54 -4.76 -5.59
C SER A 24 -26.67 -3.83 -6.44
N GLU A 25 -27.19 -2.70 -6.92
CA GLU A 25 -26.43 -1.68 -7.66
C GLU A 25 -25.40 -0.98 -6.76
N THR A 26 -25.78 -0.63 -5.52
CA THR A 26 -24.84 -0.05 -4.55
C THR A 26 -23.72 -1.01 -4.16
N ASN A 27 -23.99 -2.33 -4.12
CA ASN A 27 -22.97 -3.34 -3.83
C ASN A 27 -22.00 -3.55 -5.00
N LYS A 28 -22.48 -3.42 -6.24
CA LYS A 28 -21.64 -3.47 -7.45
C LYS A 28 -20.72 -2.24 -7.53
N ASP A 29 -21.28 -1.05 -7.34
CA ASP A 29 -20.51 0.20 -7.30
C ASP A 29 -19.46 0.18 -6.18
N ARG A 30 -19.84 -0.28 -4.98
CA ARG A 30 -18.88 -0.43 -3.87
C ARG A 30 -17.75 -1.41 -4.22
N ARG A 31 -18.07 -2.55 -4.85
CA ARG A 31 -17.06 -3.55 -5.24
C ARG A 31 -16.13 -3.03 -6.33
N GLU A 32 -16.67 -2.32 -7.32
CA GLU A 32 -15.91 -1.70 -8.39
C GLU A 32 -15.02 -0.58 -7.87
N ARG A 33 -15.55 0.28 -7.00
CA ARG A 33 -14.80 1.34 -6.32
C ARG A 33 -13.67 0.79 -5.45
N LEU A 34 -13.91 -0.27 -4.68
CA LEU A 34 -12.86 -0.94 -3.89
C LEU A 34 -11.76 -1.54 -4.79
N ARG A 35 -12.13 -2.07 -5.95
CA ARG A 35 -11.17 -2.58 -6.95
C ARG A 35 -10.34 -1.44 -7.55
N LEU A 36 -10.95 -0.30 -7.85
CA LEU A 36 -10.26 0.88 -8.36
C LEU A 36 -9.31 1.48 -7.30
N LEU A 37 -9.77 1.63 -6.05
CA LEU A 37 -8.94 2.07 -4.93
C LEU A 37 -7.75 1.14 -4.68
N ALA A 38 -7.94 -0.18 -4.81
CA ALA A 38 -6.86 -1.15 -4.66
C ALA A 38 -5.81 -1.04 -5.76
N LEU A 39 -6.22 -0.77 -7.01
CA LEU A 39 -5.31 -0.56 -8.14
C LEU A 39 -4.56 0.77 -8.05
N GLU A 40 -5.18 1.82 -7.52
CA GLU A 40 -4.56 3.13 -7.29
C GLU A 40 -3.60 3.11 -6.08
N SER A 41 -3.83 2.24 -5.10
CA SER A 41 -3.11 2.26 -3.82
C SER A 41 -1.69 1.66 -3.81
N ILE A 42 -1.23 1.03 -4.90
CA ILE A 42 0.12 0.45 -4.91
C ILE A 42 1.09 1.41 -5.60
N ASP A 43 1.54 2.40 -4.83
CA ASP A 43 2.65 3.26 -5.22
C ASP A 43 3.96 2.46 -5.14
N LEU A 44 4.37 1.87 -6.27
CA LEU A 44 5.63 1.13 -6.43
C LEU A 44 6.86 1.95 -6.01
N SER A 45 6.76 3.28 -6.04
CA SER A 45 7.84 4.19 -5.66
C SER A 45 8.14 4.18 -4.16
N LYS A 46 7.20 3.74 -3.32
CA LYS A 46 7.37 3.69 -1.85
C LYS A 46 8.11 2.45 -1.37
N ASP A 47 8.25 1.43 -2.22
CA ASP A 47 8.98 0.23 -1.84
C ASP A 47 10.50 0.51 -1.84
N PRO A 48 11.19 0.44 -0.69
CA PRO A 48 12.63 0.74 -0.61
C PRO A 48 13.51 -0.23 -1.41
N TYR A 49 12.99 -1.39 -1.82
CA TYR A 49 13.73 -2.38 -2.59
C TYR A 49 13.41 -2.35 -4.08
N PHE A 50 12.49 -1.49 -4.52
CA PHE A 50 12.14 -1.32 -5.92
C PHE A 50 13.20 -0.50 -6.66
N MET A 51 13.61 -0.98 -7.83
CA MET A 51 14.45 -0.22 -8.75
C MET A 51 13.98 -0.42 -10.18
N LYS A 52 13.95 0.66 -10.95
CA LYS A 52 13.76 0.59 -12.40
C LYS A 52 15.13 0.73 -13.06
N ASN A 53 15.48 -0.25 -13.88
CA ASN A 53 16.66 -0.15 -14.71
C ASN A 53 16.46 0.84 -15.85
N HIS A 54 17.56 1.40 -16.32
CA HIS A 54 17.62 2.27 -17.50
C HIS A 54 17.12 1.57 -18.79
N LEU A 55 17.07 0.23 -18.80
CA LEU A 55 16.52 -0.59 -19.89
C LEU A 55 15.00 -0.84 -19.76
N GLY A 56 14.35 -0.27 -18.74
CA GLY A 56 12.91 -0.42 -18.51
C GLY A 56 12.49 -1.71 -17.79
N THR A 57 13.44 -2.55 -17.36
CA THR A 57 13.16 -3.71 -16.51
C THR A 57 13.03 -3.31 -15.03
N PHE A 58 12.23 -4.08 -14.28
CA PHE A 58 11.99 -3.85 -12.86
C PHE A 58 12.82 -4.82 -12.03
N GLU A 59 13.55 -4.32 -11.05
CA GLU A 59 14.41 -5.13 -10.19
C GLU A 59 13.94 -5.07 -8.74
N CYS A 60 14.03 -6.23 -8.06
CA CYS A 60 13.91 -6.32 -6.61
C CYS A 60 15.30 -6.43 -5.98
N LYS A 61 15.78 -5.35 -5.35
CA LYS A 61 17.12 -5.31 -4.72
C LYS A 61 17.28 -6.33 -3.60
N LEU A 62 16.19 -6.66 -2.91
CA LEU A 62 16.23 -7.62 -1.81
C LEU A 62 16.44 -9.06 -2.30
N CYS A 63 15.84 -9.41 -3.44
CA CYS A 63 15.88 -10.77 -3.98
C CYS A 63 16.85 -10.94 -5.16
N LEU A 64 17.40 -9.85 -5.69
CA LEU A 64 18.23 -9.81 -6.90
C LEU A 64 17.51 -10.48 -8.08
N THR A 65 16.22 -10.19 -8.23
CA THR A 65 15.38 -10.72 -9.31
C THR A 65 14.97 -9.63 -10.28
N LEU A 66 15.03 -9.96 -11.57
CA LEU A 66 14.61 -9.11 -12.67
C LEU A 66 13.19 -9.50 -13.09
N HIS A 67 12.35 -8.49 -13.32
CA HIS A 67 10.96 -8.61 -13.71
C HIS A 67 10.72 -7.80 -14.98
N ALA A 68 10.02 -8.42 -15.94
CA ALA A 68 9.71 -7.78 -17.22
C ALA A 68 8.62 -6.71 -17.09
N ASN A 69 7.64 -6.92 -16.19
CA ASN A 69 6.45 -6.08 -16.05
C ASN A 69 6.23 -5.71 -14.58
N GLU A 70 5.60 -4.56 -14.31
CA GLU A 70 5.21 -4.10 -12.97
C GLU A 70 4.37 -5.14 -12.22
N GLY A 71 3.41 -5.77 -12.92
CA GLY A 71 2.60 -6.84 -12.35
C GLY A 71 3.42 -8.07 -11.90
N SER A 72 4.53 -8.38 -12.58
CA SER A 72 5.43 -9.47 -12.16
C SER A 72 6.20 -9.11 -10.90
N TYR A 73 6.60 -7.85 -10.75
CA TYR A 73 7.20 -7.32 -9.52
C TYR A 73 6.20 -7.35 -8.35
N LEU A 74 4.95 -6.93 -8.58
CA LEU A 74 3.89 -6.97 -7.56
C LEU A 74 3.53 -8.38 -7.08
N ALA A 75 3.51 -9.36 -7.98
CA ALA A 75 3.31 -10.76 -7.61
C ALA A 75 4.52 -11.31 -6.84
N HIS A 76 5.72 -10.82 -7.15
CA HIS A 76 6.95 -11.24 -6.49
C HIS A 76 7.03 -10.78 -5.03
N THR A 77 6.64 -9.55 -4.71
CA THR A 77 6.66 -9.02 -3.33
C THR A 77 5.71 -9.80 -2.40
N GLN A 78 4.63 -10.34 -2.95
CA GLN A 78 3.70 -11.23 -2.25
C GLN A 78 4.22 -12.68 -2.10
N GLY A 79 5.34 -13.01 -2.73
CA GLY A 79 5.92 -14.35 -2.72
C GLY A 79 6.61 -14.70 -1.40
N LYS A 80 6.54 -15.98 -1.00
CA LYS A 80 7.16 -16.48 0.24
C LYS A 80 8.68 -16.22 0.31
N LYS A 81 9.38 -16.32 -0.82
CA LYS A 81 10.83 -16.07 -0.91
C LYS A 81 11.18 -14.62 -0.56
N HIS A 82 10.38 -13.67 -1.06
CA HIS A 82 10.56 -12.25 -0.76
C HIS A 82 10.37 -11.98 0.73
N GLN A 83 9.29 -12.51 1.31
CA GLN A 83 9.00 -12.39 2.73
C GLN A 83 10.09 -13.00 3.64
N GLN A 84 10.63 -14.16 3.24
CA GLN A 84 11.73 -14.81 3.97
C GLN A 84 13.03 -13.99 3.93
N ASN A 85 13.33 -13.36 2.79
CA ASN A 85 14.49 -12.49 2.68
C ASN A 85 14.33 -11.22 3.52
N LEU A 86 13.12 -10.66 3.63
CA LEU A 86 12.83 -9.54 4.54
C LEU A 86 13.11 -9.93 5.99
N ALA A 87 12.59 -11.08 6.43
CA ALA A 87 12.83 -11.58 7.78
C ALA A 87 14.32 -11.81 8.07
N ARG A 88 15.05 -12.36 7.09
CA ARG A 88 16.50 -12.56 7.20
C ARG A 88 17.26 -11.24 7.27
N ARG A 89 16.81 -10.23 6.51
CA ARG A 89 17.42 -8.89 6.53
C ARG A 89 17.18 -8.21 7.87
N ALA A 90 15.96 -8.25 8.38
CA ALA A 90 15.64 -7.73 9.72
C ALA A 90 16.48 -8.39 10.82
N ALA A 91 16.67 -9.71 10.77
CA ALA A 91 17.53 -10.41 11.73
C ALA A 91 19.01 -9.99 11.63
N LYS A 92 19.51 -9.74 10.42
CA LYS A 92 20.88 -9.26 10.20
C LYS A 92 21.06 -7.81 10.67
N ASP A 93 20.09 -6.93 10.40
CA ASP A 93 20.15 -5.54 10.83
C ASP A 93 20.10 -5.43 12.37
N VAL A 94 19.36 -6.31 13.06
CA VAL A 94 19.41 -6.42 14.53
C VAL A 94 20.80 -6.87 15.01
N GLY A 95 21.41 -7.85 14.34
CA GLY A 95 22.77 -8.31 14.68
C GLY A 95 23.87 -7.27 14.43
N ASP A 96 23.79 -6.53 13.32
CA ASP A 96 24.75 -5.49 12.96
C ASP A 96 24.65 -4.27 13.90
N ASN A 97 23.41 -3.89 14.26
CA ASN A 97 23.15 -2.82 15.23
C ASN A 97 23.66 -3.17 16.64
N LEU A 98 23.66 -4.46 17.01
CA LEU A 98 24.29 -4.94 18.24
C LEU A 98 25.83 -4.93 18.20
N LEU A 99 26.45 -4.98 17.01
CA LEU A 99 27.90 -5.00 16.82
C LEU A 99 28.51 -3.61 16.58
N LEU A 100 27.70 -2.57 16.33
CA LEU A 100 28.18 -1.21 16.10
C LEU A 100 27.72 -0.20 17.14
N PRO A 101 28.50 -0.04 18.23
CA PRO A 101 28.66 1.24 18.88
C PRO A 101 30.14 1.65 18.94
N ALA A 102 30.79 2.04 17.82
CA ALA A 102 32.12 2.69 17.94
C ALA A 102 32.72 3.42 16.72
N PHE A 103 32.36 3.18 15.45
CA PHE A 103 33.25 3.64 14.35
C PHE A 103 32.87 4.92 13.60
N ASN A 104 31.90 5.70 14.09
CA ASN A 104 31.53 6.98 13.47
C ASN A 104 31.77 8.16 14.43
N LYS A 105 33.02 8.41 14.80
CA LYS A 105 33.48 9.77 15.13
C LYS A 105 34.84 10.01 14.48
N ALA A 106 34.92 11.17 13.83
CA ALA A 106 36.11 11.83 13.27
C ALA A 106 36.62 11.36 11.89
N ARG A 107 36.22 12.11 10.85
CA ARG A 107 37.19 12.62 9.86
C ARG A 107 36.96 14.10 9.59
N SER A 108 37.63 14.86 10.44
CA SER A 108 38.17 16.22 10.33
C SER A 108 37.99 17.01 9.02
N ALA A 109 37.38 18.20 9.21
CA ALA A 109 37.79 19.55 8.78
C ALA A 109 37.90 19.91 7.28
N PRO A 110 37.47 21.14 6.89
CA PRO A 110 37.54 21.64 5.52
C PRO A 110 39.00 21.93 5.12
N ARG A 111 39.37 21.53 3.90
CA ARG A 111 40.64 21.95 3.26
C ARG A 111 40.51 23.39 2.77
N LYS A 112 41.61 24.13 2.99
CA LYS A 112 41.85 25.55 2.69
C LYS A 112 41.40 25.99 1.31
#